data_AF-A0A527GD93-F1
#
_entry.id   AF-A0A527GD93-F1
#
_cell.length_a   1.000
_cell.length_b   1.000
_cell.length_c   1.000
_cell.angle_alpha   90.00
_cell.angle_beta   90.00
_cell.angle_gamma   90.00
#
_symmetry.space_group_name_H-M   'P 1'
#
loop_
_entity.id
_entity.type
_entity.pdbx_description
1 polymer ?
#
loop_
_entity_poly.entity_id
_entity_poly.type
_entity_poly.pdbx_seq_one_letter_code
_entity_poly.pdbx_strand_id
1 'polypeptide(L)' 'MNSISISRHSALKPVDPIWRSIRDEAMEAVNRDPLLAAFLYSTILNQDSLEEAVIHRLAERLAHQDI' A
#
# COMPACT_ATOMS: atom_id res chain seq x y z
N MET A 1 -27.10 -36.98 -7.95
CA MET A 1 -25.69 -36.92 -7.55
C MET A 1 -25.07 -35.69 -8.22
N ASN A 2 -25.07 -34.53 -7.54
CA ASN A 2 -24.52 -33.29 -8.12
C ASN A 2 -23.05 -33.17 -7.75
N SER A 3 -22.17 -33.27 -8.74
CA SER A 3 -20.75 -32.99 -8.59
C SER A 3 -20.53 -31.47 -8.56
N ILE A 4 -20.15 -30.96 -7.38
CA ILE A 4 -19.64 -29.60 -7.25
C ILE A 4 -18.24 -29.60 -7.85
N SER A 5 -18.09 -29.03 -9.04
CA SER A 5 -16.79 -28.76 -9.64
C SER A 5 -16.12 -27.61 -8.88
N ILE A 6 -15.14 -27.93 -8.04
CA ILE A 6 -14.28 -26.93 -7.42
C ILE A 6 -13.29 -26.47 -8.49
N SER A 7 -13.52 -25.28 -9.04
CA SER A 7 -12.59 -24.61 -9.94
C SER A 7 -11.22 -24.51 -9.28
N ARG A 8 -10.26 -25.32 -9.76
CA ARG A 8 -8.86 -25.25 -9.33
C ARG A 8 -8.40 -23.81 -9.54
N HIS A 9 -8.07 -23.13 -8.45
CA HIS A 9 -7.43 -21.82 -8.51
C HIS A 9 -6.07 -22.01 -9.18
N SER A 10 -6.01 -21.80 -10.50
CA SER A 10 -4.78 -21.52 -11.21
C SER A 10 -4.07 -20.44 -10.42
N ALA A 11 -2.84 -20.71 -9.95
CA ALA A 11 -2.06 -19.88 -9.03
C ALA A 11 -2.26 -18.39 -9.33
N LEU A 12 -3.20 -17.77 -8.61
CA LEU A 12 -3.51 -16.36 -8.76
C LEU A 12 -2.25 -15.64 -8.26
N LYS A 13 -1.49 -15.03 -9.17
CA LYS A 13 -0.53 -14.02 -8.73
C LYS A 13 -1.36 -13.02 -7.93
N PRO A 14 -0.99 -12.71 -6.67
CA PRO A 14 -1.65 -11.65 -5.94
C PRO A 14 -1.40 -10.36 -6.71
N VAL A 15 -2.37 -9.99 -7.54
CA VAL A 15 -2.44 -8.69 -8.17
C VAL A 15 -3.12 -7.85 -7.12
N ASP A 16 -2.36 -6.95 -6.48
CA ASP A 16 -2.92 -5.92 -5.64
C ASP A 16 -3.07 -4.64 -6.48
N PRO A 17 -4.23 -4.44 -7.12
CA PRO A 17 -4.45 -3.25 -7.93
C PRO A 17 -4.51 -1.99 -7.06
N ILE A 18 -4.94 -2.11 -5.80
CA ILE A 18 -5.10 -0.97 -4.90
C ILE A 18 -3.72 -0.43 -4.52
N TRP A 19 -2.81 -1.32 -4.09
CA TRP A 19 -1.46 -0.90 -3.74
C TRP A 19 -0.71 -0.27 -4.92
N ARG A 20 -0.90 -0.82 -6.13
CA ARG A 20 -0.31 -0.24 -7.35
C ARG A 20 -0.85 1.16 -7.62
N SER A 21 -2.17 1.35 -7.61
CA SER A 21 -2.76 2.67 -7.82
C SER A 21 -2.25 3.71 -6.81
N ILE A 22 -2.14 3.33 -5.53
CA ILE A 22 -1.62 4.23 -4.49
C ILE A 22 -0.16 4.64 -4.77
N ARG A 23 0.68 3.70 -5.22
CA ARG A 23 2.07 4.02 -5.58
C ARG A 23 2.16 4.92 -6.81
N ASP A 24 1.30 4.70 -7.80
CA ASP A 24 1.24 5.52 -9.01
C ASP A 24 0.80 6.96 -8.68
N GLU A 25 -0.25 7.13 -7.87
CA GLU A 25 -0.73 8.42 -7.38
C GLU A 25 0.33 9.14 -6.53
N ALA A 26 1.03 8.41 -5.65
CA ALA A 26 2.11 8.97 -4.86
C ALA A 26 3.25 9.46 -5.74
N MET A 27 3.62 8.70 -6.78
CA MET A 27 4.66 9.11 -7.73
C MET A 27 4.25 10.35 -8.53
N GLU A 28 2.98 10.44 -8.97
CA GLU A 28 2.45 11.64 -9.61
C GLU A 28 2.53 12.85 -8.67
N ALA A 29 2.14 12.67 -7.41
CA ALA A 29 2.18 13.74 -6.42
C ALA A 29 3.61 14.24 -6.15
N VAL A 30 4.61 13.34 -6.10
CA VAL A 30 6.04 13.73 -6.00
C VAL A 30 6.47 14.59 -7.18
N ASN A 31 6.07 14.22 -8.39
CA ASN A 31 6.41 14.97 -9.60
C ASN A 31 5.74 16.35 -9.64
N ARG A 32 4.54 16.47 -9.06
CA ARG A 32 3.78 17.73 -9.00
C ARG A 32 4.24 18.66 -7.89
N ASP A 33 4.62 18.12 -6.74
CA ASP A 33 5.09 18.88 -5.59
C ASP A 33 6.33 18.23 -4.95
N PRO A 34 7.54 18.67 -5.33
CA PRO A 34 8.79 18.16 -4.77
C PRO A 34 8.93 18.37 -3.26
N LEU A 35 8.20 19.32 -2.64
CA LEU A 35 8.28 19.55 -1.20
C LEU A 35 7.69 18.37 -0.40
N LEU A 36 6.72 17.67 -0.97
CA LEU A 36 6.10 16.48 -0.36
C LEU A 36 6.87 15.20 -0.68
N ALA A 37 7.94 15.27 -1.49
CA ALA A 37 8.66 14.10 -1.95
C ALA A 37 9.15 13.23 -0.79
N ALA A 38 9.92 13.80 0.14
CA ALA A 38 10.48 13.06 1.27
C ALA A 38 9.39 12.34 2.09
N PHE A 39 8.25 13.01 2.29
CA PHE A 39 7.10 12.46 3.02
C PHE A 39 6.43 11.29 2.28
N LEU A 40 6.20 11.42 0.98
CA LEU A 40 5.59 10.34 0.17
C LEU A 40 6.54 9.16 -0.02
N TYR A 41 7.85 9.41 -0.09
CA TYR A 41 8.84 8.35 -0.12
C TYR A 41 8.87 7.55 1.18
N SER A 42 8.89 8.21 2.35
CA SER A 42 8.92 7.49 3.63
C SER A 42 7.63 6.73 3.91
N THR A 43 6.48 7.31 3.57
CA THR A 43 5.18 6.74 3.96
C THR A 43 4.60 5.74 2.95
N ILE A 44 4.94 5.85 1.66
CA ILE A 44 4.33 5.02 0.61
C ILE A 44 5.40 4.36 -0.27
N LEU A 45 6.27 5.12 -0.94
CA LEU A 45 7.06 4.58 -2.06
C LEU A 45 8.17 3.60 -1.61
N ASN A 46 8.69 3.74 -0.39
CA ASN A 46 9.68 2.84 0.21
C ASN A 46 9.08 1.68 1.02
N GLN A 47 7.75 1.56 1.06
CA GLN A 47 7.06 0.48 1.77
C GLN A 47 6.88 -0.73 0.83
N ASP A 48 7.01 -1.94 1.37
CA ASP A 48 6.91 -3.16 0.58
C ASP A 48 5.45 -3.57 0.30
N SER A 49 4.53 -3.18 1.18
CA SER A 49 3.09 -3.45 1.07
C SER A 49 2.24 -2.30 1.59
N LEU A 50 0.93 -2.36 1.27
CA LEU A 50 -0.04 -1.39 1.76
C LEU A 50 -0.17 -1.44 3.29
N GLU A 51 -0.08 -2.63 3.88
CA GLU A 51 -0.20 -2.84 5.32
C GLU A 51 0.93 -2.13 6.07
N GLU A 52 2.18 -2.28 5.63
CA GLU A 52 3.34 -1.60 6.22
C GLU A 52 3.20 -0.08 6.12
N ALA A 53 2.76 0.43 4.96
CA ALA A 53 2.49 1.85 4.76
C ALA A 53 1.41 2.38 5.72
N VAL A 54 0.32 1.64 5.91
CA VAL A 54 -0.76 2.00 6.83
C VAL A 54 -0.28 1.97 8.28
N ILE A 55 0.44 0.92 8.69
CA ILE A 55 0.98 0.79 10.05
C ILE A 55 1.93 1.94 10.36
N HIS A 56 2.89 2.21 9.46
CA HIS A 56 3.83 3.32 9.62
C HIS A 56 3.11 4.64 9.78
N ARG A 57 2.14 4.94 8.90
CA ARG A 57 1.36 6.17 8.95
C ARG A 57 0.53 6.32 10.22
N LEU A 58 -0.07 5.22 10.70
CA LEU A 58 -0.83 5.21 11.95
C LEU A 58 0.09 5.42 13.15
N ALA A 59 1.23 4.73 13.19
CA ALA A 59 2.22 4.86 14.25
C ALA A 59 2.72 6.30 14.35
N GLU A 60 3.07 6.96 13.24
CA GLU A 60 3.48 8.37 13.24
C GLU A 60 2.38 9.32 13.74
N ARG A 61 1.11 9.05 13.40
CA ARG A 61 -0.01 9.90 13.83
C ARG A 61 -0.41 9.68 15.29
N LEU A 62 -0.25 8.45 15.78
CA LEU A 62 -0.56 8.09 17.16
C LEU A 62 0.62 8.35 18.09
N ALA A 63 1.84 8.53 17.56
CA ALA A 63 3.02 8.86 18.33
C ALA A 63 2.79 10.13 19.17
N HIS A 64 2.59 9.90 20.45
CA HIS A 64 2.64 10.90 21.50
C HIS A 64 3.66 10.41 22.51
N GLN A 65 4.43 11.32 23.11
CA GLN A 65 5.13 10.97 24.33
C GLN A 65 4.05 10.74 25.39
N ASP A 66 3.96 9.53 25.92
CA ASP A 66 3.22 9.28 27.16
C ASP A 66 3.82 10.20 28.23
N ILE A 67 3.11 11.27 28.59
CA ILE A 67 3.41 12.14 29.73
C ILE A 67 2.30 11.92 30.75
#